data_AF-A0A8J8EN55-F1
#
_entry.id   AF-A0A8J8EN55-F1
#
_cell.length_a   1.000
_cell.length_b   1.000
_cell.length_c   1.000
_cell.angle_alpha   90.00
_cell.angle_beta   90.00
_cell.angle_gamma   90.00
#
_symmetry.space_group_name_H-M   'P 1'
#
loop_
_entity.id
_entity.type
_entity.pdbx_description
1 polymer ?
#
loop_
_entity_poly.entity_id
_entity_poly.type
_entity_poly.pdbx_seq_one_letter_code
_entity_poly.pdbx_strand_id
1 'polypeptide(L)'
;MNPKKTKTNLFVHKTKEYLLKGIVEITRRNPGEPIFNEPWDHLIILDDCRFDVFKQEFLERNLPGELKSKFSLGSWTGEFLVKNFYDEQYDDIVYITANPFVDRYLRGKFHRIVSVWKKHWDEKYSTVPPSAVYLETIKAMEKYPDKRLIIHFLQPHHPYFTLRNFKDDAMTLIKNSVEEGDFSLRGFPREPPHKIYLSEIYAYFSLHRLIKAYVENLRIVIPYVELLLHKLRGRTVVTADHGELFGEIVTPLLPIRVYGHGIGRIPSLTLVPWWVVDEGDKSKLRPIRDIKKDITKIERRFGFRSFTKETIRLKRVISTLKLKGKI
;
A
#
# COMPACT_ATOMS: atom_id res chain seq x y z
N MET A 1 -29.81 13.38 -4.34
CA MET A 1 -30.14 11.97 -4.69
C MET A 1 -31.23 11.45 -3.76
N ASN A 2 -32.16 10.62 -4.25
CA ASN A 2 -33.25 10.07 -3.43
C ASN A 2 -32.71 8.98 -2.46
N PRO A 3 -32.78 9.17 -1.13
CA PRO A 3 -32.16 8.28 -0.15
C PRO A 3 -32.79 6.87 -0.10
N LYS A 4 -34.02 6.68 -0.58
CA LYS A 4 -34.60 5.34 -0.74
C LYS A 4 -33.93 4.56 -1.88
N LYS A 5 -33.62 5.24 -3.00
CA LYS A 5 -32.95 4.61 -4.16
C LYS A 5 -31.50 4.22 -3.85
N THR A 6 -30.78 4.99 -3.04
CA THR A 6 -29.40 4.67 -2.66
C THR A 6 -29.31 3.45 -1.73
N LYS A 7 -30.27 3.27 -0.81
CA LYS A 7 -30.37 2.07 0.03
C LYS A 7 -30.69 0.81 -0.78
N THR A 8 -31.62 0.89 -1.74
CA THR A 8 -31.93 -0.25 -2.63
C THR A 8 -30.71 -0.64 -3.48
N ASN A 9 -29.99 0.32 -4.06
CA ASN A 9 -28.77 0.03 -4.82
C ASN A 9 -27.70 -0.66 -3.96
N LEU A 10 -27.50 -0.19 -2.72
CA LEU A 10 -26.54 -0.80 -1.79
C LEU A 10 -26.89 -2.26 -1.46
N PHE A 11 -28.18 -2.57 -1.24
CA PHE A 11 -28.63 -3.94 -0.98
C PHE A 11 -28.37 -4.88 -2.18
N VAL A 12 -28.71 -4.42 -3.40
CA VAL A 12 -28.47 -5.20 -4.63
C VAL A 12 -26.97 -5.43 -4.83
N HIS A 13 -26.16 -4.38 -4.65
CA HIS A 13 -24.70 -4.46 -4.74
C HIS A 13 -24.14 -5.48 -3.73
N LYS A 14 -24.49 -5.40 -2.45
CA LYS A 14 -24.02 -6.32 -1.41
C LYS A 14 -24.43 -7.77 -1.68
N THR A 15 -25.66 -8.00 -2.17
CA THR A 15 -26.12 -9.35 -2.53
C THR A 15 -25.27 -9.93 -3.67
N LYS A 16 -25.02 -9.15 -4.74
CA LYS A 16 -24.16 -9.56 -5.85
C LYS A 16 -22.73 -9.82 -5.40
N GLU A 17 -22.17 -8.92 -4.58
CA GLU A 17 -20.83 -9.00 -4.01
C GLU A 17 -20.65 -10.31 -3.22
N TYR A 18 -21.50 -10.58 -2.23
CA TYR A 18 -21.36 -11.77 -1.37
C TYR A 18 -21.59 -13.08 -2.10
N LEU A 19 -22.57 -13.13 -3.03
CA LEU A 19 -22.78 -14.31 -3.86
C LEU A 19 -21.54 -14.63 -4.71
N LEU A 20 -20.98 -13.61 -5.37
CA LEU A 20 -19.81 -13.79 -6.22
C LEU A 20 -18.57 -14.14 -5.40
N LYS A 21 -18.39 -13.53 -4.22
CA LYS A 21 -17.34 -13.91 -3.26
C LYS A 21 -17.43 -15.38 -2.88
N GLY A 22 -18.62 -15.87 -2.50
CA GLY A 22 -18.83 -17.28 -2.15
C GLY A 22 -18.46 -18.22 -3.30
N ILE A 23 -18.87 -17.90 -4.53
CA ILE A 23 -18.54 -18.70 -5.72
C ILE A 23 -17.02 -18.72 -5.95
N VAL A 24 -16.36 -17.57 -5.93
CA VAL A 24 -14.91 -17.50 -6.17
C VAL A 24 -14.14 -18.26 -5.11
N GLU A 25 -14.54 -18.14 -3.85
CA GLU A 25 -13.88 -18.79 -2.71
C GLU A 25 -13.96 -20.32 -2.78
N ILE A 26 -15.08 -20.87 -3.25
CA ILE A 26 -15.27 -22.33 -3.42
C ILE A 26 -14.57 -22.85 -4.68
N THR A 27 -14.53 -22.05 -5.75
CA THR A 27 -14.03 -22.51 -7.06
C THR A 27 -12.53 -22.27 -7.28
N ARG A 28 -11.87 -21.43 -6.47
CA ARG A 28 -10.44 -21.13 -6.61
C ARG A 28 -9.67 -21.33 -5.30
N ARG A 29 -8.57 -22.09 -5.40
CA ARG A 29 -7.60 -22.26 -4.31
C ARG A 29 -6.58 -21.11 -4.32
N ASN A 30 -6.08 -20.70 -3.15
CA ASN A 30 -4.95 -19.77 -3.04
C ASN A 30 -3.67 -20.58 -2.82
N PRO A 31 -2.73 -20.61 -3.78
CA PRO A 31 -1.39 -21.16 -3.55
C PRO A 31 -0.49 -20.14 -2.82
N GLY A 32 -1.07 -19.23 -2.03
CA GLY A 32 -0.35 -18.14 -1.38
C GLY A 32 0.71 -18.63 -0.41
N GLU A 33 1.81 -17.89 -0.33
CA GLU A 33 2.95 -18.22 0.52
C GLU A 33 3.09 -17.17 1.63
N PRO A 34 3.33 -17.57 2.89
CA PRO A 34 3.69 -16.65 3.95
C PRO A 34 4.94 -15.82 3.61
N ILE A 35 4.91 -14.54 3.97
CA ILE A 35 6.07 -13.63 3.79
C ILE A 35 7.30 -14.08 4.58
N PHE A 36 7.13 -14.96 5.58
CA PHE A 36 8.21 -15.50 6.40
C PHE A 36 8.87 -16.76 5.81
N ASN A 37 8.34 -17.32 4.72
CA ASN A 37 8.95 -18.49 4.07
C ASN A 37 10.32 -18.19 3.45
N GLU A 38 10.62 -16.93 3.17
CA GLU A 38 11.93 -16.49 2.70
C GLU A 38 12.54 -15.47 3.66
N PRO A 39 13.86 -15.51 3.88
CA PRO A 39 14.52 -14.59 4.79
C PRO A 39 14.61 -13.18 4.18
N TRP A 40 14.41 -12.18 5.03
CA TRP A 40 14.58 -10.76 4.70
C TRP A 40 14.94 -9.99 5.98
N ASP A 41 15.83 -9.01 5.89
CA ASP A 41 16.13 -8.07 6.98
C ASP A 41 15.10 -6.94 6.99
N HIS A 42 14.67 -6.55 5.79
CA HIS A 42 13.68 -5.50 5.58
C HIS A 42 12.64 -5.91 4.53
N LEU A 43 11.37 -5.67 4.83
CA LEU A 43 10.25 -5.90 3.92
C LEU A 43 9.56 -4.57 3.62
N ILE A 44 9.55 -4.16 2.35
CA ILE A 44 8.80 -2.99 1.88
C ILE A 44 7.53 -3.50 1.21
N ILE A 45 6.37 -3.03 1.66
CA ILE A 45 5.05 -3.38 1.13
C ILE A 45 4.48 -2.18 0.40
N LEU A 46 4.11 -2.38 -0.86
CA LEU A 46 3.37 -1.44 -1.71
C LEU A 46 1.90 -1.89 -1.77
N ASP A 47 1.02 -1.15 -1.11
CA ASP A 47 -0.41 -1.48 -1.02
C ASP A 47 -1.05 -1.57 -2.41
N ASP A 48 -1.73 -2.70 -2.68
CA ASP A 48 -2.49 -2.93 -3.91
C ASP A 48 -1.63 -3.02 -5.20
N CYS A 49 -0.33 -3.33 -5.07
CA CYS A 49 0.60 -3.34 -6.19
C CYS A 49 0.55 -4.66 -7.02
N ARG A 50 -0.14 -4.64 -8.16
CA ARG A 50 -0.11 -5.72 -9.16
C ARG A 50 1.29 -6.01 -9.70
N PHE A 51 1.61 -7.30 -9.86
CA PHE A 51 2.89 -7.74 -10.41
C PHE A 51 3.18 -7.25 -11.84
N ASP A 52 2.19 -7.29 -12.73
CA ASP A 52 2.37 -6.92 -14.14
C ASP A 52 2.75 -5.44 -14.30
N VAL A 53 2.09 -4.56 -13.56
CA VAL A 53 2.39 -3.12 -13.54
C VAL A 53 3.75 -2.86 -12.89
N PHE A 54 4.06 -3.51 -11.76
CA PHE A 54 5.36 -3.37 -11.12
C PHE A 54 6.51 -3.83 -12.03
N LYS A 55 6.32 -4.95 -12.75
CA LYS A 55 7.31 -5.50 -13.68
C LYS A 55 7.62 -4.53 -14.81
N GLN A 56 6.63 -3.80 -15.33
CA GLN A 56 6.86 -2.75 -16.33
C GLN A 56 7.76 -1.64 -15.76
N GLU A 57 7.44 -1.11 -14.58
CA GLU A 57 8.27 -0.08 -13.93
C GLU A 57 9.67 -0.59 -13.60
N PHE A 58 9.80 -1.84 -13.17
CA PHE A 58 11.07 -2.50 -12.88
C PHE A 58 11.99 -2.51 -14.11
N LEU A 59 11.45 -2.91 -15.27
CA LEU A 59 12.18 -2.97 -16.53
C LEU A 59 12.48 -1.57 -17.08
N GLU A 60 11.49 -0.67 -17.11
CA GLU A 60 11.64 0.70 -17.64
C GLU A 60 12.71 1.50 -16.88
N ARG A 61 12.82 1.27 -15.57
CA ARG A 61 13.79 1.96 -14.71
C ARG A 61 15.12 1.23 -14.58
N ASN A 62 15.23 0.03 -15.16
CA ASN A 62 16.39 -0.85 -15.02
C ASN A 62 16.77 -1.05 -13.54
N LEU A 63 15.78 -1.40 -12.71
CA LEU A 63 16.00 -1.62 -11.29
C LEU A 63 16.91 -2.85 -11.07
N PRO A 64 17.90 -2.78 -10.15
CA PRO A 64 18.81 -3.90 -9.90
C PRO A 64 18.17 -4.98 -9.02
N GLY A 65 18.84 -6.13 -8.89
CA GLY A 65 18.36 -7.25 -8.08
C GLY A 65 17.48 -8.22 -8.88
N GLU A 66 16.76 -9.09 -8.16
CA GLU A 66 15.97 -10.17 -8.76
C GLU A 66 14.48 -9.90 -8.57
N LEU A 67 13.72 -9.84 -9.68
CA LEU A 67 12.27 -9.73 -9.64
C LEU A 67 11.62 -11.07 -9.94
N LYS A 68 10.84 -11.57 -8.97
CA LYS A 68 9.91 -12.70 -9.13
C LYS A 68 8.47 -12.25 -8.88
N SER A 69 7.53 -13.13 -9.16
CA SER A 69 6.16 -13.03 -8.69
C SER A 69 5.90 -14.06 -7.60
N LYS A 70 5.10 -13.71 -6.60
CA LYS A 70 4.59 -14.64 -5.59
C LYS A 70 3.09 -14.53 -5.43
N PHE A 71 2.47 -15.59 -4.94
CA PHE A 71 1.09 -15.54 -4.52
C PHE A 71 1.01 -15.03 -3.08
N SER A 72 0.34 -13.90 -2.87
CA SER A 72 -0.04 -13.40 -1.56
C SER A 72 -1.10 -14.29 -0.92
N LEU A 73 -1.01 -14.45 0.40
CA LEU A 73 -2.07 -15.09 1.19
C LEU A 73 -3.40 -14.33 1.18
N GLY A 74 -3.35 -13.01 0.92
CA GLY A 74 -4.50 -12.10 0.95
C GLY A 74 -4.89 -11.54 -0.41
N SER A 75 -6.19 -11.25 -0.55
CA SER A 75 -6.80 -10.55 -1.69
C SER A 75 -7.19 -9.10 -1.37
N TRP A 76 -6.93 -8.68 -0.13
CA TRP A 76 -7.08 -7.34 0.43
C TRP A 76 -6.25 -7.25 1.71
N THR A 77 -5.89 -6.05 2.18
CA THR A 77 -4.93 -5.87 3.29
C THR A 77 -5.24 -6.67 4.55
N GLY A 78 -6.47 -6.66 5.06
CA GLY A 78 -6.77 -7.34 6.33
C GLY A 78 -6.63 -8.86 6.24
N GLU A 79 -6.95 -9.48 5.11
CA GLU A 79 -6.68 -10.90 4.88
C GLU A 79 -5.17 -11.18 4.82
N PHE A 80 -4.41 -10.32 4.14
CA PHE A 80 -2.95 -10.40 4.11
C PHE A 80 -2.36 -10.34 5.54
N LEU A 81 -2.82 -9.39 6.36
CA LEU A 81 -2.34 -9.21 7.73
C LEU A 81 -2.67 -10.41 8.62
N VAL A 82 -3.94 -10.84 8.65
CA VAL A 82 -4.39 -11.94 9.52
C VAL A 82 -3.70 -13.26 9.17
N LYS A 83 -3.48 -13.53 7.87
CA LYS A 83 -2.87 -14.79 7.44
C LYS A 83 -1.35 -14.82 7.55
N ASN A 84 -0.65 -13.68 7.42
CA ASN A 84 0.80 -13.65 7.54
C ASN A 84 1.26 -13.55 9.00
N PHE A 85 0.52 -12.87 9.86
CA PHE A 85 0.93 -12.58 11.24
C PHE A 85 0.06 -13.33 12.26
N TYR A 86 0.10 -14.66 12.18
CA TYR A 86 -0.72 -15.54 13.02
C TYR A 86 -0.13 -15.74 14.42
N ASP A 87 1.19 -15.62 14.60
CA ASP A 87 1.83 -15.75 15.91
C ASP A 87 1.39 -14.63 16.87
N GLU A 88 1.56 -14.88 18.16
CA GLU A 88 1.16 -13.93 19.21
C GLU A 88 2.06 -12.68 19.23
N GLN A 89 3.36 -12.84 18.95
CA GLN A 89 4.35 -11.77 19.14
C GLN A 89 5.55 -11.84 18.16
N TYR A 90 6.00 -10.67 17.72
CA TYR A 90 7.10 -10.42 16.78
C TYR A 90 8.05 -9.33 17.36
N ASP A 91 8.86 -9.71 18.35
CA ASP A 91 9.73 -8.80 19.12
C ASP A 91 10.99 -8.32 18.39
N ASP A 92 11.33 -8.95 17.26
CA ASP A 92 12.43 -8.58 16.38
C ASP A 92 12.01 -7.56 15.31
N ILE A 93 10.71 -7.25 15.18
CA ILE A 93 10.17 -6.46 14.07
C ILE A 93 9.60 -5.11 14.53
N VAL A 94 10.01 -4.05 13.83
CA VAL A 94 9.34 -2.75 13.85
C VAL A 94 8.51 -2.59 12.57
N TYR A 95 7.21 -2.37 12.75
CA TYR A 95 6.26 -2.17 11.65
C TYR A 95 5.96 -0.68 11.46
N ILE A 96 6.48 -0.08 10.40
CA ILE A 96 6.19 1.30 9.97
C ILE A 96 5.09 1.25 8.92
N THR A 97 3.96 1.91 9.18
CA THR A 97 2.78 1.77 8.30
C THR A 97 1.99 3.04 8.10
N ALA A 98 1.64 3.29 6.84
CA ALA A 98 0.61 4.24 6.44
C ALA A 98 -0.80 3.65 6.45
N ASN A 99 -0.97 2.33 6.56
CA ASN A 99 -2.26 1.67 6.46
C ASN A 99 -2.91 1.47 7.86
N PRO A 100 -4.10 2.05 8.12
CA PRO A 100 -4.79 1.93 9.42
C PRO A 100 -5.18 0.49 9.81
N PHE A 101 -5.31 -0.43 8.85
CA PHE A 101 -5.66 -1.82 9.15
C PHE A 101 -4.63 -2.54 10.02
N VAL A 102 -3.36 -2.12 9.99
CA VAL A 102 -2.32 -2.68 10.85
C VAL A 102 -2.63 -2.44 12.33
N ASP A 103 -3.10 -1.24 12.68
CA ASP A 103 -3.50 -0.89 14.05
C ASP A 103 -4.79 -1.62 14.49
N ARG A 104 -5.63 -2.02 13.52
CA ARG A 104 -6.87 -2.74 13.77
C ARG A 104 -6.62 -4.23 14.01
N TYR A 105 -5.80 -4.86 13.18
CA TYR A 105 -5.63 -6.32 13.19
C TYR A 105 -4.41 -6.81 13.97
N LEU A 106 -3.36 -5.99 14.10
CA LEU A 106 -2.07 -6.44 14.64
C LEU A 106 -1.62 -5.66 15.89
N ARG A 107 -2.54 -4.94 16.56
CA ARG A 107 -2.23 -4.18 17.77
C ARG A 107 -1.57 -5.07 18.82
N GLY A 108 -0.44 -4.63 19.34
CA GLY A 108 0.29 -5.33 20.40
C GLY A 108 1.15 -6.51 19.95
N LYS A 109 1.15 -6.86 18.65
CA LYS A 109 1.90 -8.02 18.15
C LYS A 109 3.37 -7.78 17.85
N PHE A 110 3.82 -6.53 17.72
CA PHE A 110 5.19 -6.20 17.30
C PHE A 110 5.96 -5.47 18.40
N HIS A 111 7.30 -5.55 18.35
CA HIS A 111 8.16 -4.70 19.19
C HIS A 111 7.73 -3.23 19.14
N ARG A 112 7.44 -2.74 17.93
CA ARG A 112 6.82 -1.44 17.75
C ARG A 112 6.02 -1.35 16.46
N ILE A 113 4.81 -0.80 16.57
CA ILE A 113 4.08 -0.25 15.42
C ILE A 113 4.29 1.27 15.39
N VAL A 114 4.77 1.78 14.26
CA VAL A 114 4.88 3.21 13.94
C VAL A 114 3.75 3.54 12.96
N SER A 115 2.59 3.90 13.51
CA SER A 115 1.39 4.29 12.77
C SER A 115 1.56 5.69 12.16
N VAL A 116 2.15 5.76 10.96
CA VAL A 116 2.49 7.02 10.26
C VAL A 116 1.23 7.83 9.96
N TRP A 117 0.14 7.16 9.63
CA TRP A 117 -1.15 7.77 9.31
C TRP A 117 -1.73 8.63 10.45
N LYS A 118 -1.46 8.32 11.71
CA LYS A 118 -1.95 9.12 12.85
C LYS A 118 -1.35 10.53 12.91
N LYS A 119 -0.17 10.75 12.32
CA LYS A 119 0.58 12.01 12.42
C LYS A 119 0.73 12.74 11.09
N HIS A 120 0.72 11.98 10.00
CA HIS A 120 1.09 12.49 8.67
C HIS A 120 -0.01 12.26 7.63
N TRP A 121 -1.26 12.11 8.08
CA TRP A 121 -2.41 12.14 7.18
C TRP A 121 -2.47 13.48 6.45
N ASP A 122 -2.54 13.44 5.13
CA ASP A 122 -2.70 14.63 4.29
C ASP A 122 -4.17 14.76 3.88
N GLU A 123 -4.89 15.69 4.52
CA GLU A 123 -6.32 15.92 4.30
C GLU A 123 -6.65 16.35 2.86
N LYS A 124 -5.70 16.92 2.12
CA LYS A 124 -5.92 17.30 0.72
C LYS A 124 -6.00 16.07 -0.18
N TYR A 125 -5.25 15.02 0.17
CA TYR A 125 -5.18 13.79 -0.60
C TYR A 125 -5.88 12.61 0.06
N SER A 126 -6.37 12.76 1.29
CA SER A 126 -7.00 11.70 2.11
C SER A 126 -6.13 10.43 2.20
N THR A 127 -4.81 10.62 2.30
CA THR A 127 -3.83 9.53 2.39
C THR A 127 -2.55 10.02 3.04
N VAL A 128 -1.61 9.11 3.28
CA VAL A 128 -0.26 9.45 3.75
C VAL A 128 0.68 9.59 2.56
N PRO A 129 1.38 10.74 2.41
CA PRO A 129 2.42 10.89 1.40
C PRO A 129 3.59 9.94 1.63
N PRO A 130 4.23 9.41 0.57
CA PRO A 130 5.37 8.50 0.71
C PRO A 130 6.57 9.14 1.42
N SER A 131 6.71 10.47 1.36
CA SER A 131 7.75 11.21 2.10
C SER A 131 7.63 11.02 3.61
N ALA A 132 6.40 10.92 4.15
CA ALA A 132 6.19 10.71 5.58
C ALA A 132 6.60 9.30 6.01
N VAL A 133 6.24 8.28 5.23
CA VAL A 133 6.66 6.88 5.49
C VAL A 133 8.18 6.76 5.44
N TYR A 134 8.81 7.36 4.43
CA TYR A 134 10.27 7.44 4.34
C TYR A 134 10.87 8.09 5.60
N LEU A 135 10.38 9.25 6.01
CA LEU A 135 10.92 10.00 7.16
C LEU A 135 10.77 9.21 8.48
N GLU A 136 9.61 8.61 8.73
CA GLU A 136 9.39 7.79 9.92
C GLU A 136 10.21 6.49 9.87
N THR A 137 10.50 5.95 8.69
CA THR A 137 11.42 4.82 8.52
C THR A 137 12.84 5.20 8.94
N ILE A 138 13.36 6.37 8.52
CA ILE A 138 14.70 6.82 8.95
C ILE A 138 14.76 6.98 10.47
N LYS A 139 13.74 7.58 11.08
CA LYS A 139 13.65 7.71 12.54
C LYS A 139 13.61 6.34 13.24
N ALA A 140 12.89 5.38 12.67
CA ALA A 140 12.81 4.02 13.20
C ALA A 140 14.16 3.30 13.11
N MET A 141 14.88 3.43 11.99
CA MET A 141 16.23 2.86 11.84
C MET A 141 17.22 3.40 12.88
N GLU A 142 17.18 4.70 13.15
CA GLU A 142 18.05 5.31 14.17
C GLU A 142 17.69 4.86 15.59
N LYS A 143 16.39 4.65 15.87
CA LYS A 143 15.89 4.27 17.19
C LYS A 143 16.01 2.77 17.47
N TYR A 144 15.92 1.93 16.44
CA TYR A 144 15.86 0.48 16.54
C TYR A 144 16.85 -0.18 15.55
N PRO A 145 18.17 0.03 15.71
CA PRO A 145 19.18 -0.37 14.72
C PRO A 145 19.28 -1.88 14.51
N ASP A 146 18.94 -2.68 15.53
CA ASP A 146 19.06 -4.16 15.51
C ASP A 146 17.73 -4.86 15.19
N LYS A 147 16.72 -4.13 14.72
CA LYS A 147 15.38 -4.67 14.42
C LYS A 147 15.16 -4.81 12.92
N ARG A 148 14.46 -5.88 12.54
CA ARG A 148 13.91 -6.05 11.20
C ARG A 148 12.80 -5.04 10.99
N LEU A 149 12.68 -4.54 9.77
CA LEU A 149 11.71 -3.48 9.45
C LEU A 149 10.68 -3.98 8.46
N ILE A 150 9.41 -3.75 8.76
CA ILE A 150 8.33 -3.81 7.76
C ILE A 150 7.90 -2.37 7.47
N ILE A 151 7.95 -1.96 6.21
CA ILE A 151 7.70 -0.60 5.75
C ILE A 151 6.55 -0.63 4.76
N HIS A 152 5.36 -0.23 5.19
CA HIS A 152 4.12 -0.38 4.43
C HIS A 152 3.63 0.99 3.93
N PHE A 153 3.82 1.22 2.63
CA PHE A 153 3.31 2.37 1.90
C PHE A 153 1.88 2.12 1.43
N LEU A 154 1.02 3.14 1.47
CA LEU A 154 -0.32 3.11 0.88
C LEU A 154 -0.32 3.26 -0.65
N GLN A 155 0.83 3.46 -1.29
CA GLN A 155 0.89 3.56 -2.75
C GLN A 155 1.36 2.23 -3.34
N PRO A 156 0.80 1.78 -4.48
CA PRO A 156 -0.02 2.54 -5.43
C PRO A 156 -1.52 2.69 -5.15
N HIS A 157 -2.09 2.05 -4.13
CA HIS A 157 -3.51 2.13 -3.77
C HIS A 157 -4.10 3.57 -3.81
N HIS A 158 -5.40 3.67 -4.07
CA HIS A 158 -6.12 4.94 -4.05
C HIS A 158 -6.23 5.49 -2.60
N PRO A 159 -6.43 6.80 -2.37
CA PRO A 159 -6.65 7.89 -3.33
C PRO A 159 -5.42 8.19 -4.20
N TYR A 160 -5.67 8.56 -5.46
CA TYR A 160 -4.61 8.89 -6.42
C TYR A 160 -4.23 10.37 -6.40
N PHE A 161 -2.95 10.70 -6.23
CA PHE A 161 -2.48 12.09 -6.12
C PHE A 161 -2.79 12.96 -7.36
N THR A 162 -2.93 12.33 -8.52
CA THR A 162 -3.22 13.00 -9.80
C THR A 162 -4.70 13.11 -10.12
N LEU A 163 -5.57 12.39 -9.40
CA LEU A 163 -7.03 12.55 -9.50
C LEU A 163 -7.53 13.58 -8.48
N ARG A 164 -7.30 14.86 -8.82
CA ARG A 164 -7.95 15.98 -8.13
C ARG A 164 -9.44 15.92 -8.47
N ASN A 165 -10.33 15.95 -7.47
CA ASN A 165 -11.81 15.95 -7.54
C ASN A 165 -12.51 14.63 -7.17
N PHE A 166 -11.79 13.65 -6.62
CA PHE A 166 -12.42 12.55 -5.90
C PHE A 166 -11.95 12.59 -4.45
N LYS A 167 -12.86 12.91 -3.53
CA LYS A 167 -12.63 12.59 -2.13
C LYS A 167 -13.01 11.13 -1.99
N ASP A 168 -12.00 10.30 -1.92
CA ASP A 168 -12.20 8.91 -1.56
C ASP A 168 -12.52 8.87 -0.07
N ASP A 169 -13.82 8.89 0.21
CA ASP A 169 -14.32 8.80 1.56
C ASP A 169 -14.04 7.41 2.13
N ALA A 170 -13.75 6.37 1.33
CA ALA A 170 -13.50 5.02 1.84
C ALA A 170 -12.28 4.96 2.77
N MET A 171 -11.15 5.56 2.39
CA MET A 171 -9.97 5.62 3.26
C MET A 171 -10.17 6.52 4.48
N THR A 172 -10.93 7.60 4.32
CA THR A 172 -11.33 8.47 5.46
C THR A 172 -12.27 7.73 6.41
N LEU A 173 -13.22 6.95 5.89
CA LEU A 173 -14.14 6.12 6.66
C LEU A 173 -13.41 4.96 7.33
N ILE A 174 -12.42 4.34 6.69
CA ILE A 174 -11.56 3.33 7.31
C ILE A 174 -10.79 3.96 8.47
N LYS A 175 -10.12 5.11 8.25
CA LYS A 175 -9.45 5.88 9.31
C LYS A 175 -10.40 6.17 10.48
N ASN A 176 -11.56 6.78 10.19
CA ASN A 176 -12.54 7.14 11.22
C ASN A 176 -13.12 5.90 11.90
N SER A 177 -13.36 4.79 11.18
CA SER A 177 -13.86 3.54 11.79
C SER A 177 -12.84 2.90 12.74
N VAL A 178 -11.54 3.05 12.47
CA VAL A 178 -10.48 2.59 13.38
C VAL A 178 -10.41 3.48 14.62
N GLU A 179 -10.76 4.77 14.50
CA GLU A 179 -10.78 5.74 15.61
C GLU A 179 -12.09 5.69 16.43
N GLU A 180 -13.24 5.48 15.78
CA GLU A 180 -14.59 5.73 16.31
C GLU A 180 -15.50 4.48 16.33
N GLY A 181 -15.11 3.38 15.68
CA GLY A 181 -15.78 2.08 15.79
C GLY A 181 -17.05 1.87 14.94
N ASP A 182 -17.49 2.83 14.12
CA ASP A 182 -18.66 2.68 13.24
C ASP A 182 -18.26 2.53 11.76
N PHE A 183 -18.95 1.64 11.03
CA PHE A 183 -18.78 1.44 9.58
C PHE A 183 -20.14 1.50 8.90
N SER A 184 -20.57 2.70 8.51
CA SER A 184 -21.83 2.89 7.78
C SER A 184 -21.61 3.57 6.42
N LEU A 185 -21.60 2.77 5.34
CA LEU A 185 -21.69 3.29 3.97
C LEU A 185 -23.11 3.85 3.75
N ARG A 186 -23.22 5.16 3.52
CA ARG A 186 -24.53 5.86 3.41
C ARG A 186 -25.29 5.60 2.10
N GLY A 187 -24.63 5.02 1.08
CA GLY A 187 -25.23 4.64 -0.21
C GLY A 187 -24.21 4.15 -1.23
N PHE A 188 -24.67 3.58 -2.36
CA PHE A 188 -23.83 3.16 -3.48
C PHE A 188 -24.42 3.62 -4.83
N PRO A 189 -23.61 4.06 -5.81
CA PRO A 189 -24.11 4.43 -7.13
C PRO A 189 -24.75 3.22 -7.84
N ARG A 190 -25.63 3.46 -8.83
CA ARG A 190 -26.20 2.37 -9.62
C ARG A 190 -25.14 1.80 -10.55
N GLU A 191 -24.83 0.52 -10.40
CA GLU A 191 -23.92 -0.22 -11.29
C GLU A 191 -24.69 -1.01 -12.38
N PRO A 192 -24.09 -1.22 -13.57
CA PRO A 192 -24.64 -2.14 -14.57
C PRO A 192 -24.73 -3.58 -14.04
N PRO A 193 -25.67 -4.41 -14.50
CA PRO A 193 -25.84 -5.77 -14.00
C PRO A 193 -24.60 -6.66 -14.24
N HIS A 194 -23.86 -6.43 -15.32
CA HIS A 194 -22.66 -7.16 -15.71
C HIS A 194 -21.36 -6.60 -15.08
N LYS A 195 -21.46 -5.70 -14.10
CA LYS A 195 -20.31 -5.11 -13.37
C LYS A 195 -20.53 -5.15 -11.86
N ILE A 196 -19.45 -5.24 -11.11
CA ILE A 196 -19.41 -5.02 -9.66
C ILE A 196 -18.23 -4.10 -9.34
N TYR A 197 -18.49 -3.02 -8.62
CA TYR A 197 -17.47 -2.07 -8.16
C TYR A 197 -17.22 -2.28 -6.66
N LEU A 198 -16.10 -2.87 -6.27
CA LEU A 198 -15.75 -3.07 -4.85
C LEU A 198 -15.23 -1.79 -4.19
N SER A 199 -14.82 -0.82 -5.01
CA SER A 199 -14.55 0.57 -4.63
C SER A 199 -15.40 1.50 -5.49
N GLU A 200 -16.02 2.50 -4.88
CA GLU A 200 -16.96 3.40 -5.56
C GLU A 200 -16.27 4.25 -6.64
N ILE A 201 -14.94 4.44 -6.56
CA ILE A 201 -14.15 5.22 -7.52
C ILE A 201 -14.34 4.74 -8.97
N TYR A 202 -14.55 3.44 -9.18
CA TYR A 202 -14.77 2.81 -10.49
C TYR A 202 -16.14 3.13 -11.10
N ALA A 203 -17.07 3.69 -10.32
CA ALA A 203 -18.34 4.21 -10.82
C ALA A 203 -18.23 5.66 -11.32
N TYR A 204 -17.21 6.41 -10.88
CA TYR A 204 -17.09 7.85 -11.14
C TYR A 204 -16.11 8.20 -12.27
N PHE A 205 -15.12 7.34 -12.54
CA PHE A 205 -14.09 7.61 -13.55
C PHE A 205 -14.00 6.50 -14.58
N SER A 206 -13.51 6.87 -15.78
CA SER A 206 -13.19 5.87 -16.80
C SER A 206 -12.02 5.00 -16.34
N LEU A 207 -12.07 3.72 -16.71
CA LEU A 207 -11.03 2.75 -16.36
C LEU A 207 -9.63 3.21 -16.78
N HIS A 208 -9.50 3.75 -18.00
CA HIS A 208 -8.23 4.27 -18.51
C HIS A 208 -7.65 5.37 -17.60
N ARG A 209 -8.51 6.28 -17.11
CA ARG A 209 -8.10 7.36 -16.21
C ARG A 209 -7.65 6.82 -14.85
N LEU A 210 -8.32 5.78 -14.34
CA LEU A 210 -7.95 5.14 -13.07
C LEU A 210 -6.62 4.38 -13.19
N ILE A 211 -6.45 3.55 -14.22
CA ILE A 211 -5.19 2.82 -14.47
C ILE A 211 -4.03 3.81 -14.61
N LYS A 212 -4.21 4.90 -15.36
CA LYS A 212 -3.19 5.94 -15.49
C LYS A 212 -2.81 6.54 -14.13
N ALA A 213 -3.80 6.84 -13.30
CA ALA A 213 -3.57 7.41 -11.98
C ALA A 213 -2.90 6.43 -11.00
N TYR A 214 -3.27 5.14 -11.07
CA TYR A 214 -2.64 4.04 -10.35
C TYR A 214 -1.17 3.90 -10.71
N VAL A 215 -0.84 3.85 -12.01
CA VAL A 215 0.56 3.80 -12.49
C VAL A 215 1.33 5.05 -12.04
N GLU A 216 0.71 6.23 -12.10
CA GLU A 216 1.33 7.47 -11.60
C GLU A 216 1.59 7.43 -10.08
N ASN A 217 0.70 6.86 -9.28
CA ASN A 217 0.91 6.64 -7.84
C ASN A 217 2.09 5.68 -7.58
N LEU A 218 2.21 4.60 -8.36
CA LEU A 218 3.38 3.71 -8.28
C LEU A 218 4.67 4.47 -8.62
N ARG A 219 4.67 5.25 -9.70
CA ARG A 219 5.81 6.09 -10.10
C ARG A 219 6.20 7.15 -9.08
N ILE A 220 5.26 7.58 -8.24
CA ILE A 220 5.48 8.54 -7.14
C ILE A 220 6.20 7.87 -5.97
N VAL A 221 5.87 6.62 -5.63
CA VAL A 221 6.46 5.92 -4.48
C VAL A 221 7.82 5.28 -4.77
N ILE A 222 8.06 4.79 -5.99
CA ILE A 222 9.31 4.09 -6.36
C ILE A 222 10.58 4.90 -5.99
N PRO A 223 10.71 6.21 -6.27
CA PRO A 223 11.90 6.97 -5.88
C PRO A 223 12.17 6.96 -4.36
N TYR A 224 11.14 6.88 -3.53
CA TYR A 224 11.31 6.76 -2.07
C TYR A 224 11.79 5.35 -1.68
N VAL A 225 11.29 4.31 -2.35
CA VAL A 225 11.78 2.93 -2.19
C VAL A 225 13.26 2.84 -2.56
N GLU A 226 13.66 3.37 -3.72
CA GLU A 226 15.06 3.43 -4.15
C GLU A 226 15.93 4.17 -3.12
N LEU A 227 15.43 5.27 -2.56
CA LEU A 227 16.17 6.03 -1.54
C LEU A 227 16.30 5.26 -0.21
N LEU A 228 15.31 4.43 0.16
CA LEU A 228 15.42 3.52 1.31
C LEU A 228 16.41 2.40 1.04
N LEU A 229 16.44 1.82 -0.16
CA LEU A 229 17.38 0.75 -0.53
C LEU A 229 18.85 1.20 -0.40
N HIS A 230 19.15 2.49 -0.61
CA HIS A 230 20.48 3.08 -0.34
C HIS A 230 20.86 3.14 1.15
N LYS A 231 19.91 2.94 2.06
CA LYS A 231 20.09 3.14 3.51
C LYS A 231 19.93 1.88 4.32
N LEU A 232 18.96 1.05 3.95
CA LEU A 232 18.71 -0.25 4.55
C LEU A 232 19.92 -1.15 4.30
N ARG A 233 20.37 -1.89 5.30
CA ARG A 233 21.51 -2.83 5.20
C ARG A 233 20.97 -4.26 5.18
N GLY A 234 21.67 -5.17 4.50
CA GLY A 234 21.19 -6.54 4.36
C GLY A 234 20.10 -6.72 3.30
N ARG A 235 19.48 -7.90 3.27
CA ARG A 235 18.52 -8.31 2.26
C ARG A 235 17.21 -7.54 2.42
N THR A 236 16.86 -6.77 1.39
CA THR A 236 15.56 -6.07 1.33
C THR A 236 14.67 -6.72 0.29
N VAL A 237 13.43 -7.03 0.67
CA VAL A 237 12.39 -7.49 -0.25
C VAL A 237 11.37 -6.38 -0.43
N VAL A 238 11.01 -6.05 -1.67
CA VAL A 238 9.89 -5.18 -2.01
C VAL A 238 8.77 -6.03 -2.59
N THR A 239 7.58 -5.95 -1.99
CA THR A 239 6.42 -6.75 -2.35
C THR A 239 5.12 -5.94 -2.23
N ALA A 240 3.97 -6.61 -2.37
CA ALA A 240 2.64 -6.06 -2.16
C ALA A 240 1.83 -6.98 -1.24
N ASP A 241 0.84 -6.41 -0.56
CA ASP A 241 -0.11 -7.17 0.23
C ASP A 241 -1.16 -7.86 -0.66
N HIS A 242 -1.58 -7.21 -1.73
CA HIS A 242 -2.42 -7.73 -2.81
C HIS A 242 -2.21 -6.89 -4.10
N GLY A 243 -2.99 -7.19 -5.14
CA GLY A 243 -3.17 -6.38 -6.33
C GLY A 243 -4.63 -5.94 -6.50
N GLU A 244 -4.95 -5.41 -7.69
CA GLU A 244 -6.18 -4.68 -7.98
C GLU A 244 -6.89 -5.25 -9.22
N LEU A 245 -8.23 -5.33 -9.19
CA LEU A 245 -9.01 -5.67 -10.39
C LEU A 245 -9.38 -4.41 -11.19
N PHE A 246 -9.15 -4.49 -12.49
CA PHE A 246 -9.45 -3.48 -13.50
C PHE A 246 -10.58 -3.93 -14.44
N GLY A 247 -11.46 -4.83 -14.00
CA GLY A 247 -12.58 -5.33 -14.79
C GLY A 247 -12.38 -6.73 -15.33
N GLU A 248 -11.52 -7.53 -14.71
CA GLU A 248 -11.38 -8.96 -14.97
C GLU A 248 -12.68 -9.72 -14.61
N ILE A 249 -12.85 -10.86 -15.28
CA ILE A 249 -13.90 -11.82 -14.97
C ILE A 249 -13.34 -12.79 -13.93
N VAL A 250 -13.96 -12.83 -12.75
CA VAL A 250 -13.43 -13.57 -11.60
C VAL A 250 -13.85 -15.05 -11.57
N THR A 251 -14.93 -15.40 -12.28
CA THR A 251 -15.44 -16.78 -12.42
C THR A 251 -15.90 -17.05 -13.84
N PRO A 252 -15.64 -18.25 -14.41
CA PRO A 252 -16.16 -18.62 -15.72
C PRO A 252 -17.69 -18.79 -15.74
N LEU A 253 -18.33 -18.96 -14.57
CA LEU A 253 -19.77 -19.22 -14.45
C LEU A 253 -20.65 -17.99 -14.75
N LEU A 254 -20.11 -16.80 -14.54
CA LEU A 254 -20.85 -15.54 -14.63
C LEU A 254 -19.99 -14.51 -15.37
N PRO A 255 -20.47 -13.92 -16.49
CA PRO A 255 -19.73 -12.91 -17.25
C PRO A 255 -19.81 -11.53 -16.57
N ILE A 256 -19.48 -11.47 -15.28
CA ILE A 256 -19.49 -10.25 -14.46
C ILE A 256 -18.06 -9.74 -14.35
N ARG A 257 -17.85 -8.49 -14.76
CA ARG A 257 -16.58 -7.79 -14.59
C ARG A 257 -16.49 -7.18 -13.21
N VAL A 258 -15.40 -7.41 -12.50
CA VAL A 258 -15.20 -6.90 -11.14
C VAL A 258 -14.05 -5.91 -11.11
N TYR A 259 -14.21 -4.85 -10.32
CA TYR A 259 -13.22 -3.78 -10.17
C TYR A 259 -12.98 -3.52 -8.69
N GLY A 260 -11.75 -3.20 -8.31
CA GLY A 260 -11.33 -3.14 -6.91
C GLY A 260 -10.80 -4.49 -6.40
N HIS A 261 -10.76 -4.67 -5.08
CA HIS A 261 -10.17 -5.86 -4.46
C HIS A 261 -11.03 -6.43 -3.31
N GLY A 262 -10.59 -7.54 -2.74
CA GLY A 262 -11.30 -8.24 -1.67
C GLY A 262 -12.37 -9.24 -2.14
N ILE A 263 -12.29 -9.74 -3.38
CA ILE A 263 -13.17 -10.77 -3.95
C ILE A 263 -12.45 -12.11 -4.19
N GLY A 264 -11.68 -12.55 -3.19
CA GLY A 264 -11.07 -13.87 -3.21
C GLY A 264 -9.87 -13.96 -4.16
N ARG A 265 -9.59 -15.17 -4.65
CA ARG A 265 -8.24 -15.60 -5.03
C ARG A 265 -8.02 -15.55 -6.53
N ILE A 266 -8.03 -14.33 -7.06
CA ILE A 266 -7.81 -14.06 -8.49
C ILE A 266 -6.35 -13.68 -8.70
N PRO A 267 -5.65 -14.20 -9.73
CA PRO A 267 -4.26 -13.86 -9.96
C PRO A 267 -3.97 -12.35 -10.00
N SER A 268 -4.86 -11.51 -10.56
CA SER A 268 -4.68 -10.04 -10.51
C SER A 268 -4.72 -9.46 -9.09
N LEU A 269 -5.35 -10.13 -8.12
CA LEU A 269 -5.40 -9.75 -6.71
C LEU A 269 -4.28 -10.39 -5.88
N THR A 270 -3.85 -11.60 -6.22
CA THR A 270 -2.95 -12.37 -5.36
C THR A 270 -1.54 -12.51 -5.93
N LEU A 271 -1.32 -12.34 -7.24
CA LEU A 271 0.01 -12.41 -7.82
C LEU A 271 0.71 -11.05 -7.68
N VAL A 272 1.62 -10.98 -6.71
CA VAL A 272 2.30 -9.76 -6.27
C VAL A 272 3.78 -9.77 -6.65
N PRO A 273 4.44 -8.61 -6.79
CA PRO A 273 5.88 -8.55 -6.97
C PRO A 273 6.62 -9.11 -5.77
N TRP A 274 7.77 -9.72 -6.04
CA TRP A 274 8.74 -10.14 -5.05
C TRP A 274 10.12 -9.74 -5.56
N TRP A 275 10.48 -8.48 -5.30
CA TRP A 275 11.74 -7.90 -5.73
C TRP A 275 12.77 -7.99 -4.61
N VAL A 276 13.78 -8.82 -4.81
CA VAL A 276 14.88 -9.05 -3.86
C VAL A 276 16.07 -8.18 -4.23
N VAL A 277 16.57 -7.42 -3.25
CA VAL A 277 17.78 -6.60 -3.35
C VAL A 277 18.74 -7.01 -2.24
N ASP A 278 19.80 -7.70 -2.62
CA ASP A 278 20.90 -8.06 -1.71
C ASP A 278 21.95 -6.96 -1.64
N GLU A 279 22.86 -7.05 -0.67
CA GLU A 279 23.88 -6.01 -0.43
C GLU A 279 24.76 -5.76 -1.68
N GLY A 280 25.07 -6.80 -2.44
CA GLY A 280 25.83 -6.68 -3.70
C GLY A 280 25.10 -5.90 -4.80
N ASP A 281 23.76 -5.93 -4.81
CA ASP A 281 22.95 -5.22 -5.81
C ASP A 281 22.81 -3.73 -5.51
N LYS A 282 22.98 -3.33 -4.24
CA LYS A 282 22.86 -1.91 -3.85
C LYS A 282 23.89 -1.02 -4.52
N SER A 283 25.05 -1.58 -4.87
CA SER A 283 26.08 -0.88 -5.65
C SER A 283 25.61 -0.49 -7.06
N LYS A 284 24.62 -1.20 -7.61
CA LYS A 284 24.03 -0.98 -8.94
C LYS A 284 22.84 0.01 -8.90
N LEU A 285 22.40 0.44 -7.72
CA LEU A 285 21.36 1.45 -7.61
C LEU A 285 21.82 2.76 -8.25
N ARG A 286 20.91 3.42 -8.96
CA ARG A 286 21.21 4.72 -9.58
C ARG A 286 21.61 5.77 -8.52
N PRO A 287 22.36 6.82 -8.90
CA PRO A 287 22.88 7.80 -7.94
C PRO A 287 21.81 8.47 -7.09
N ILE A 288 22.08 8.59 -5.77
CA ILE A 288 21.20 9.26 -4.80
C ILE A 288 20.81 10.67 -5.27
N ARG A 289 21.71 11.39 -5.95
CA ARG A 289 21.44 12.73 -6.50
C ARG A 289 20.25 12.73 -7.46
N ASP A 290 20.16 11.74 -8.33
CA ASP A 290 19.14 11.67 -9.37
C ASP A 290 17.79 11.24 -8.77
N ILE A 291 17.82 10.30 -7.81
CA ILE A 291 16.65 9.93 -7.01
C ILE A 291 16.09 11.16 -6.26
N LYS A 292 16.95 11.93 -5.58
CA LYS A 292 16.54 13.15 -4.88
C LYS A 292 15.99 14.23 -5.82
N LYS A 293 16.49 14.32 -7.04
CA LYS A 293 15.97 15.23 -8.07
C LYS A 293 14.53 14.85 -8.44
N ASP A 294 14.25 13.56 -8.61
CA ASP A 294 12.90 13.07 -8.88
C ASP A 294 11.96 13.32 -7.71
N ILE A 295 12.39 12.98 -6.49
CA ILE A 295 11.64 13.29 -5.25
C ILE A 295 11.32 14.78 -5.16
N THR A 296 12.30 15.67 -5.38
CA THR A 296 12.08 17.12 -5.33
C THR A 296 11.03 17.58 -6.35
N LYS A 297 11.03 17.01 -7.57
CA LYS A 297 9.99 17.30 -8.57
C LYS A 297 8.62 16.83 -8.12
N ILE A 298 8.53 15.63 -7.55
CA ILE A 298 7.29 15.05 -7.00
C ILE A 298 6.76 15.92 -5.86
N GLU A 299 7.59 16.22 -4.86
CA GLU A 299 7.22 17.05 -3.71
C GLU A 299 6.71 18.42 -4.16
N ARG A 300 7.41 19.07 -5.11
CA ARG A 300 6.96 20.34 -5.67
C ARG A 300 5.64 20.23 -6.42
N ARG A 301 5.42 19.16 -7.19
CA ARG A 301 4.19 18.95 -7.99
C ARG A 301 2.96 18.74 -7.11
N PHE A 302 3.10 18.02 -6.00
CA PHE A 302 1.97 17.65 -5.13
C PHE A 302 1.88 18.50 -3.86
N GLY A 303 2.93 19.23 -3.52
CA GLY A 303 2.99 20.05 -2.31
C GLY A 303 3.26 19.23 -1.05
N PHE A 304 3.92 18.09 -1.18
CA PHE A 304 4.38 17.33 0.00
C PHE A 304 5.37 18.20 0.79
N ARG A 305 5.31 18.15 2.13
CA ARG A 305 6.31 18.86 2.95
C ARG A 305 7.70 18.40 2.55
N SER A 306 8.56 19.34 2.16
CA SER A 306 9.83 18.97 1.54
C SER A 306 10.75 18.23 2.50
N PHE A 307 11.13 17.02 2.09
CA PHE A 307 12.16 16.16 2.68
C PHE A 307 13.42 16.94 3.08
N THR A 308 13.79 17.94 2.27
CA THR A 308 15.00 18.76 2.48
C THR A 308 14.91 19.62 3.73
N LYS A 309 13.75 20.25 4.00
CA LYS A 309 13.59 21.15 5.16
C LYS A 309 13.59 20.36 6.47
N GLU A 310 12.91 19.21 6.50
CA GLU A 310 12.81 18.39 7.70
C GLU A 310 14.12 17.66 7.99
N THR A 311 14.84 17.18 6.97
CA THR A 311 16.18 16.58 7.14
C THR A 311 17.21 17.60 7.61
N ILE A 312 17.19 18.83 7.09
CA ILE A 312 18.05 19.92 7.59
C ILE A 312 17.73 20.22 9.05
N ARG A 313 16.43 20.26 9.41
CA ARG A 313 15.99 20.49 10.79
C ARG A 313 16.42 19.35 11.72
N LEU A 314 16.22 18.10 11.32
CA LEU A 314 16.64 16.90 12.07
C LEU A 314 18.16 16.88 12.26
N LYS A 315 18.95 17.10 11.20
CA LYS A 315 20.41 17.18 11.30
C LYS A 315 20.87 18.30 12.23
N ARG A 316 20.25 19.49 12.18
CA ARG A 316 20.54 20.59 13.11
C ARG A 316 20.18 20.24 14.55
N VAL A 317 19.04 19.61 14.78
CA VAL A 317 18.60 19.20 16.13
C VAL A 317 19.55 18.13 16.69
N ILE A 318 19.90 17.12 15.89
CA ILE A 318 20.85 16.07 16.28
C ILE A 318 22.24 16.65 16.55
N SER A 319 22.76 17.56 15.72
CA SER A 319 24.05 18.19 15.98
C SER A 319 24.02 19.03 17.26
N THR A 320 22.90 19.72 17.52
CA THR A 320 22.71 20.51 18.74
C THR A 320 22.64 19.63 19.99
N LEU A 321 22.02 18.44 19.89
CA LEU A 321 21.95 17.47 21.00
C LEU A 321 23.31 16.81 21.28
N LYS A 322 24.08 16.48 20.24
CA LYS A 322 25.47 15.99 20.38
C LYS A 322 26.38 17.04 21.01
N LEU A 323 26.24 18.31 20.63
CA LEU A 323 27.00 19.43 21.22
C LEU A 323 26.62 19.73 22.68
N LYS A 324 25.43 19.31 23.13
CA LYS A 324 24.94 19.48 24.51
C LYS A 324 25.13 18.25 25.40
N GLY A 325 25.88 17.23 24.94
CA GLY A 325 26.23 16.05 25.75
C GLY A 325 25.04 15.21 26.23
N LYS A 326 23.91 15.21 25.51
CA LYS A 326 22.69 14.46 25.89
C LYS A 326 22.48 13.15 25.12
N ILE A 327 23.53 12.62 24.51
CA ILE A 327 23.62 11.23 24.02
C ILE A 327 25.02 10.73 24.34
#